data_AF-A0A3A8GVB7-F1
#
_entry.id   AF-A0A3A8GVB7-F1
#
_cell.length_a   1.000
_cell.length_b   1.000
_cell.length_c   1.000
_cell.angle_alpha   90.00
_cell.angle_beta   90.00
_cell.angle_gamma   90.00
#
_symmetry.space_group_name_H-M   'P 1'
#
loop_
_entity.id
_entity.type
_entity.pdbx_description
1 polymer ?
#
loop_
_entity_poly.entity_id
_entity_poly.type
_entity_poly.pdbx_seq_one_letter_code
_entity_poly.pdbx_strand_id
1 'polypeptide(L)'
;MGLPARQSGRARVVSRKRQTEASRCACGSEDLKPLGKGRTSVVYEYVPARFEKQVHVQEVLACACGRGVVTAPPPAKVVDRGEYGPGFLAHVVTSK
;
A
#
# COMPACT_ATOMS: atom_id res chain seq x y z
N MET A 1 24.20 -7.07 -22.56
CA MET A 1 23.79 -5.66 -22.79
C MET A 1 22.54 -5.41 -21.97
N GLY A 2 22.69 -4.87 -20.76
CA GLY A 2 21.56 -4.56 -19.87
C GLY A 2 20.85 -3.30 -20.35
N LEU A 3 19.58 -3.43 -20.70
CA LEU A 3 18.73 -2.28 -21.04
C LEU A 3 18.74 -1.28 -19.87
N PRO A 4 18.93 0.03 -20.12
CA PRO A 4 18.87 1.02 -19.06
C PRO A 4 17.44 1.00 -18.50
N ALA A 5 17.33 0.87 -17.18
CA ALA A 5 16.09 1.09 -16.46
C ALA A 5 15.61 2.52 -16.78
N ARG A 6 14.72 2.65 -17.77
CA ARG A 6 13.99 3.88 -18.04
C ARG A 6 13.30 4.22 -16.73
N GLN A 7 13.78 5.26 -16.07
CA GLN A 7 13.27 5.71 -14.78
C GLN A 7 11.79 6.04 -14.95
N SER A 8 10.96 5.08 -14.58
CA SER A 8 9.50 5.19 -14.53
C SER A 8 9.12 6.42 -13.70
N GLY A 9 8.09 7.13 -14.15
CA GLY A 9 7.62 8.42 -13.64
C GLY A 9 7.49 8.54 -12.12
N ARG A 10 7.41 9.80 -11.67
CA ARG A 10 7.30 10.25 -10.27
C ARG A 10 6.65 9.21 -9.35
N ALA A 11 7.42 8.73 -8.37
CA ALA A 11 6.87 7.87 -7.33
C ALA A 11 5.91 8.68 -6.45
N ARG A 12 4.67 8.22 -6.34
CA ARG A 12 3.66 8.84 -5.47
C ARG A 12 3.55 8.04 -4.18
N VAL A 13 3.73 8.70 -3.04
CA VAL A 13 3.53 8.05 -1.73
C VAL A 13 2.05 8.10 -1.37
N VAL A 14 1.48 6.94 -1.03
CA VAL A 14 0.08 6.79 -0.61
C VAL A 14 0.07 6.26 0.81
N SER A 15 -0.16 7.12 1.80
CA SER A 15 -0.26 6.72 3.21
C SER A 15 -1.64 6.15 3.52
N ARG A 16 -1.67 5.01 4.21
CA ARG A 16 -2.90 4.36 4.71
C ARG A 16 -2.90 4.41 6.23
N LYS A 17 -3.84 5.17 6.78
CA LYS A 17 -4.09 5.22 8.22
C LYS A 17 -4.90 4.02 8.69
N ARG A 18 -4.80 3.70 9.97
CA ARG A 18 -5.68 2.73 10.62
C ARG A 18 -7.14 3.16 10.48
N GLN A 19 -8.01 2.24 10.08
CA GLN A 19 -9.46 2.41 10.20
C GLN A 19 -9.89 1.90 11.57
N THR A 20 -10.62 2.72 12.33
CA THR A 20 -10.98 2.43 13.74
C THR A 20 -11.81 1.16 13.91
N GLU A 21 -12.62 0.82 12.91
CA GLU A 21 -13.58 -0.30 12.94
C GLU A 21 -12.93 -1.66 12.68
N ALA A 22 -11.97 -1.73 11.77
CA ALA A 22 -11.42 -3.01 11.27
C ALA A 22 -10.14 -3.48 11.99
N SER A 23 -9.69 -2.76 13.02
CA SER A 23 -8.30 -2.86 13.45
C SER A 23 -8.14 -2.60 14.94
N ARG A 24 -8.90 -3.26 15.81
CA ARG A 24 -8.72 -3.17 17.28
C ARG A 24 -7.77 -4.25 17.79
N CYS A 25 -7.03 -3.93 18.84
CA CYS A 25 -6.32 -4.95 19.59
C CYS A 25 -7.35 -5.84 20.31
N ALA A 26 -7.03 -7.12 20.53
CA ALA A 26 -7.92 -8.05 21.24
C ALA A 26 -8.24 -7.61 22.68
N CYS A 27 -7.41 -6.76 23.29
CA CYS A 27 -7.68 -6.16 24.59
C CYS A 27 -8.69 -4.99 24.56
N GLY A 28 -9.18 -4.59 23.38
CA GLY A 28 -10.19 -3.54 23.22
C GLY A 28 -9.69 -2.11 23.41
N SER A 29 -8.45 -1.89 23.85
CA SER A 29 -7.91 -0.55 24.09
C SER A 29 -7.72 0.24 22.78
N GLU A 30 -8.00 1.53 22.84
CA GLU A 30 -7.84 2.46 21.71
C GLU A 30 -6.47 3.17 21.73
N ASP A 31 -5.73 3.06 22.84
CA ASP A 31 -4.36 3.55 23.03
C ASP A 31 -3.34 2.75 22.22
N LEU A 32 -3.25 3.09 20.93
CA LEU A 32 -2.27 2.55 20.00
C LEU A 32 -1.22 3.61 19.66
N LYS A 33 0.05 3.21 19.67
CA LYS A 33 1.19 4.08 19.33
C LYS A 33 1.83 3.64 18.02
N PRO A 34 2.32 4.56 17.18
CA PRO A 34 2.98 4.22 15.93
C PRO A 34 4.23 3.38 16.18
N LEU A 35 4.35 2.29 15.44
CA LEU A 35 5.47 1.36 15.46
C LEU A 35 6.31 1.55 14.19
N GLY A 36 7.33 2.39 14.30
CA GLY A 36 8.27 2.66 13.20
C GLY A 36 7.65 3.39 12.02
N LYS A 37 8.23 3.17 10.82
CA LYS A 37 7.84 3.87 9.57
C LYS A 37 6.64 3.24 8.86
N GLY A 38 6.09 2.14 9.38
CA GLY A 38 5.03 1.38 8.74
C GLY A 38 5.53 0.33 7.73
N ARG A 39 4.60 -0.43 7.14
CA ARG A 39 4.87 -1.42 6.10
C ARG A 39 4.69 -0.80 4.72
N THR A 40 5.65 -1.03 3.83
CA THR A 40 5.62 -0.44 2.49
C THR A 40 5.31 -1.51 1.44
N SER A 41 4.44 -1.18 0.49
CA SER A 41 4.15 -2.02 -0.68
C SER A 41 4.06 -1.16 -1.94
N VAL A 42 4.54 -1.66 -3.07
CA VAL A 42 4.51 -0.95 -4.35
C VAL A 42 3.33 -1.43 -5.19
N VAL A 43 2.67 -0.49 -5.87
CA VAL A 43 1.67 -0.74 -6.92
C VAL A 43 1.97 0.17 -8.11
N TYR A 44 1.99 -0.39 -9.31
CA TYR A 44 2.11 0.34 -10.57
C TYR A 44 0.71 0.62 -11.11
N GLU A 45 0.38 1.89 -11.27
CA GLU A 45 -0.95 2.32 -11.71
C GLU A 45 -0.87 3.09 -13.03
N TYR A 46 -1.91 2.95 -13.84
CA TYR A 46 -2.11 3.81 -15.00
C TYR A 46 -2.92 5.04 -14.60
N VAL A 47 -2.33 6.21 -14.76
CA VAL A 47 -3.02 7.49 -14.73
C VAL A 47 -3.09 7.97 -16.17
N PRO A 48 -4.20 8.56 -16.65
CA PRO A 48 -4.27 9.05 -18.02
C PRO A 48 -2.99 9.83 -18.41
N ALA A 49 -2.37 9.38 -19.50
CA ALA A 49 -1.09 9.86 -20.05
C ALA A 49 0.22 9.41 -19.37
N ARG A 50 0.22 8.60 -18.30
CA ARG A 50 1.46 8.02 -17.73
C ARG A 50 1.25 6.82 -16.81
N PHE A 51 2.28 5.99 -16.69
CA PHE A 51 2.40 5.04 -15.59
C PHE A 51 3.06 5.70 -14.38
N GLU A 52 2.53 5.44 -13.20
CA GLU A 52 3.11 5.89 -11.95
C GLU A 52 3.39 4.74 -10.98
N LYS A 53 4.45 4.89 -10.20
CA LYS A 53 4.79 3.99 -9.10
C LYS A 53 4.16 4.53 -7.82
N GLN A 54 3.13 3.86 -7.32
CA GLN A 54 2.51 4.17 -6.04
C GLN A 54 3.18 3.38 -4.92
N VAL A 55 3.76 4.09 -3.95
CA VAL A 55 4.39 3.51 -2.75
C VAL A 55 3.38 3.62 -1.61
N HIS A 56 2.71 2.52 -1.30
CA HIS A 56 1.75 2.48 -0.20
C HIS A 56 2.45 2.25 1.12
N VAL A 57 2.25 3.15 2.08
CA VAL A 57 2.77 3.04 3.44
C VAL A 57 1.61 2.76 4.38
N GLN A 58 1.57 1.55 4.92
CA GLN A 58 0.58 1.10 5.90
C GLN A 58 1.10 1.45 7.29
N GLU A 59 0.32 2.24 8.03
CA GLU A 59 0.61 2.52 9.42
C GLU A 59 0.61 1.22 10.22
N VAL A 60 1.67 1.01 11.00
CA VAL A 60 1.76 -0.10 11.96
C VAL A 60 1.72 0.54 13.33
N LEU A 61 0.89 -0.01 14.19
CA LEU A 61 0.62 0.50 15.51
C LEU A 61 0.79 -0.62 16.53
N ALA A 62 1.37 -0.31 17.68
CA ALA A 62 1.48 -1.22 18.81
C ALA A 62 0.55 -0.77 19.93
N CYS A 63 -0.14 -1.72 20.52
CA CYS A 63 -0.96 -1.48 21.70
C CYS A 63 -0.09 -1.36 22.96
N ALA A 64 -0.45 -0.45 23.86
CA ALA A 64 0.20 -0.31 25.16
C ALA A 64 0.11 -1.57 26.05
N CYS A 65 -0.86 -2.46 25.81
CA CYS A 65 -0.98 -3.73 26.55
C CYS A 65 0.13 -4.74 26.21
N GLY A 66 0.94 -4.47 25.17
CA GLY A 66 2.04 -5.33 24.71
C GLY A 66 1.62 -6.59 23.96
N ARG A 67 0.32 -6.87 23.82
CA ARG A 67 -0.20 -8.13 23.25
C ARG A 67 -0.67 -8.04 21.79
N GLY A 68 -0.67 -6.85 21.18
CA GLY A 68 -1.16 -6.72 19.80
C GLY A 68 -0.48 -5.64 18.99
N VAL A 69 -0.09 -6.01 17.78
CA VAL A 69 0.31 -5.11 16.71
C VAL A 69 -0.83 -5.04 15.71
N VAL A 70 -1.26 -3.84 15.42
CA VAL A 70 -2.33 -3.54 14.49
C VAL A 70 -1.72 -2.89 13.27
N THR A 71 -2.00 -3.42 12.08
CA THR A 71 -1.54 -2.83 10.82
C THR A 71 -2.73 -2.31 10.04
N ALA A 72 -2.60 -1.14 9.43
CA ALA A 72 -3.60 -0.61 8.51
C ALA A 72 -3.87 -1.61 7.36
N PRO A 73 -5.10 -1.71 6.85
CA PRO A 73 -5.42 -2.67 5.82
C PRO A 73 -4.56 -2.43 4.56
N PRO A 74 -4.09 -3.53 3.91
CA PRO A 74 -3.30 -3.42 2.70
C PRO A 74 -4.11 -2.77 1.56
N PRO A 75 -3.42 -2.24 0.53
CA PRO A 75 -4.11 -1.85 -0.70
C PRO A 75 -4.81 -3.05 -1.32
N ALA A 76 -6.03 -2.84 -1.83
CA ALA A 76 -6.71 -3.84 -2.64
C ALA A 76 -5.86 -4.12 -3.89
N LYS A 77 -5.61 -5.41 -4.16
CA LYS A 77 -4.87 -5.89 -5.32
C LYS A 77 -5.79 -6.79 -6.12
N VAL A 78 -5.77 -6.63 -7.44
CA VAL A 78 -6.58 -7.47 -8.35
C VAL A 78 -6.02 -8.89 -8.42
N VAL A 79 -4.70 -9.02 -8.39
CA VAL A 79 -3.98 -10.30 -8.40
C VAL A 79 -3.25 -10.46 -7.06
N ASP A 80 -3.35 -11.63 -6.43
CA ASP A 80 -2.62 -11.92 -5.19
C ASP A 80 -1.12 -11.73 -5.41
N ARG A 81 -0.47 -11.03 -4.47
CA ARG A 81 0.96 -10.63 -4.54
C ARG A 81 1.37 -9.81 -5.78
N GLY A 82 0.44 -9.47 -6.68
CA GLY A 82 0.72 -8.66 -7.86
C GLY A 82 1.16 -7.24 -7.51
N GLU A 83 1.96 -6.64 -8.38
CA GLU A 83 2.43 -5.26 -8.27
C GLU A 83 1.65 -4.30 -9.18
N TYR A 84 0.74 -4.79 -10.02
CA TYR A 84 -0.01 -3.98 -10.98
C TYR A 84 -1.42 -3.66 -10.47
N GLY A 85 -1.77 -2.38 -10.53
CA GLY A 85 -3.07 -1.85 -10.14
C GLY A 85 -4.16 -2.12 -11.18
N PRO A 86 -5.43 -1.94 -10.80
CA PRO A 86 -6.58 -2.17 -11.68
C PRO A 86 -6.56 -1.30 -12.94
N GLY A 87 -6.19 -0.03 -12.84
CA GLY A 87 -6.13 0.88 -13.99
C GLY A 87 -5.03 0.48 -14.96
N PHE A 88 -3.88 0.02 -14.45
CA PHE A 88 -2.82 -0.56 -15.27
C PHE A 88 -3.32 -1.77 -16.07
N LEU A 89 -3.93 -2.75 -15.38
CA LEU A 89 -4.44 -3.96 -16.03
C LEU A 89 -5.54 -3.64 -17.05
N ALA A 90 -6.46 -2.74 -16.71
CA ALA A 90 -7.51 -2.30 -17.62
C ALA A 90 -6.95 -1.64 -18.89
N HIS A 91 -5.92 -0.80 -18.74
CA HIS A 91 -5.27 -0.18 -19.90
C HIS A 91 -4.63 -1.22 -20.81
N VAL A 92 -3.86 -2.16 -20.25
CA VAL A 92 -3.20 -3.23 -21.02
C VAL A 92 -4.20 -4.07 -21.81
N VAL A 93 -5.35 -4.41 -21.22
CA VAL A 93 -6.38 -5.24 -21.88
C VAL A 93 -7.13 -4.47 -22.97
N THR A 94 -7.31 -3.16 -22.82
CA THR A 94 -8.11 -2.33 -23.75
C THR A 94 -7.28 -1.65 -24.83
N SER A 95 -5.98 -1.48 -24.62
CA SER A 95 -5.03 -0.99 -25.60
C SER A 95 -4.79 -2.04 -26.68
N LYS A 96 -5.46 -1.88 -27.82
CA LYS A 96 -5.26 -2.69 -29.02
C LYS A 96 -4.93 -1.79 -30.20
#